data_AF-A0A1M7E0X8-F1
#
_entry.id   AF-A0A1M7E0X8-F1
#
_cell.length_a   1.000
_cell.length_b   1.000
_cell.length_c   1.000
_cell.angle_alpha   90.00
_cell.angle_beta   90.00
_cell.angle_gamma   90.00
#
_symmetry.space_group_name_H-M   'P 1'
#
loop_
_entity.id
_entity.type
_entity.pdbx_description
1 polymer ?
#
loop_
_entity_poly.entity_id
_entity_poly.type
_entity_poly.pdbx_seq_one_letter_code
_entity_poly.pdbx_strand_id
1 'polypeptide(L)'
;MSLGIACLKDDALEEVVFHAAQTEIDKIIFLRTDFSQEPKNSDLKKTVRRAELKSLVSLKQSKKAWMTAIEGPVEFDKWLASYQGDLILCDIDGERQLNLSGDGSGANENDAPITLLVGPEGGFSPREIEAKK
;
A
#
# COMPACT_ATOMS: atom_id res chain seq x y z
N MET A 1 6.61 3.10 -8.19
CA MET A 1 6.16 3.40 -6.80
C MET A 1 5.07 2.43 -6.38
N SER A 2 5.02 2.07 -5.09
CA SER A 2 4.02 1.15 -4.54
C SER A 2 3.19 1.77 -3.42
N LEU A 3 1.97 1.28 -3.23
CA LEU A 3 1.11 1.59 -2.08
C LEU A 3 0.85 0.31 -1.30
N GLY A 4 1.29 0.24 -0.03
CA GLY A 4 0.84 -0.75 0.92
C GLY A 4 -0.27 -0.17 1.78
N ILE A 5 -1.45 -0.79 1.78
CA ILE A 5 -2.58 -0.33 2.57
C ILE A 5 -3.13 -1.45 3.44
N ALA A 6 -3.43 -1.12 4.70
CA ALA A 6 -4.09 -2.03 5.61
C ALA A 6 -5.45 -2.51 5.06
N CYS A 7 -5.83 -3.74 5.36
CA CYS A 7 -7.14 -4.25 4.95
C CYS A 7 -8.26 -3.55 5.72
N LEU A 8 -9.05 -2.75 5.00
CA LEU A 8 -10.18 -1.99 5.53
C LEU A 8 -11.48 -2.80 5.52
N LYS A 9 -12.50 -2.28 6.20
CA LYS A 9 -13.88 -2.82 6.16
C LYS A 9 -14.54 -2.59 4.81
N ASP A 10 -15.47 -3.48 4.48
CA ASP A 10 -16.45 -3.32 3.41
C ASP A 10 -15.83 -2.94 2.05
N ASP A 11 -16.43 -1.99 1.33
CA ASP A 11 -16.04 -1.60 -0.03
C ASP A 11 -14.99 -0.47 -0.05
N ALA A 12 -14.48 -0.03 1.12
CA ALA A 12 -13.52 1.08 1.21
C ALA A 12 -12.21 0.78 0.46
N LEU A 13 -11.74 -0.48 0.48
CA LEU A 13 -10.58 -0.92 -0.30
C LEU A 13 -10.80 -0.73 -1.81
N GLU A 14 -12.02 -0.98 -2.31
CA GLU A 14 -12.33 -0.82 -3.73
C GLU A 14 -12.30 0.64 -4.17
N GLU A 15 -12.73 1.55 -3.30
CA GLU A 15 -12.68 2.99 -3.53
C GLU A 15 -11.23 3.51 -3.55
N VAL A 16 -10.40 3.07 -2.59
CA VAL A 16 -8.97 3.42 -2.59
C VAL A 16 -8.31 2.91 -3.87
N VAL A 17 -8.53 1.65 -4.26
CA VAL A 17 -7.98 1.13 -5.51
C VAL A 17 -8.47 1.94 -6.70
N PHE A 18 -9.75 2.30 -6.74
CA PHE A 18 -10.30 3.07 -7.83
C PHE A 18 -9.59 4.42 -8.01
N HIS A 19 -9.29 5.13 -6.93
CA HIS A 19 -8.63 6.44 -6.99
C HIS A 19 -7.10 6.33 -7.11
N ALA A 20 -6.46 5.50 -6.29
CA ALA A 20 -5.01 5.31 -6.29
C ALA A 20 -4.51 4.73 -7.62
N ALA A 21 -5.24 3.81 -8.24
CA ALA A 21 -4.86 3.26 -9.55
C ALA A 21 -5.00 4.27 -10.70
N GLN A 22 -5.49 5.49 -10.48
CA GLN A 22 -5.46 6.56 -11.50
C GLN A 22 -4.17 7.40 -11.44
N THR A 23 -3.33 7.22 -10.41
CA THR A 23 -2.03 7.87 -10.30
C THR A 23 -0.93 6.98 -10.89
N GLU A 24 0.34 7.40 -10.77
CA GLU A 24 1.53 6.65 -11.23
C GLU A 24 1.93 5.50 -10.29
N ILE A 25 1.01 5.00 -9.46
CA ILE A 25 1.26 3.80 -8.65
C ILE A 25 1.25 2.55 -9.54
N ASP A 26 2.33 1.77 -9.44
CA ASP A 26 2.53 0.53 -10.19
C ASP A 26 1.83 -0.64 -9.53
N LYS A 27 1.82 -0.68 -8.19
CA LYS A 27 1.21 -1.76 -7.42
C LYS A 27 0.57 -1.28 -6.13
N ILE A 28 -0.54 -1.92 -5.77
CA ILE A 28 -1.23 -1.78 -4.49
C ILE A 28 -1.17 -3.13 -3.78
N ILE A 29 -0.64 -3.14 -2.56
CA ILE A 29 -0.47 -4.33 -1.72
C ILE A 29 -1.42 -4.22 -0.55
N PHE A 30 -2.28 -5.21 -0.38
CA PHE A 30 -3.14 -5.32 0.79
C PHE A 30 -2.38 -5.97 1.94
N LEU A 31 -2.35 -5.28 3.08
CA LEU A 31 -1.58 -5.66 4.26
C LEU A 31 -2.52 -5.99 5.41
N ARG A 32 -2.32 -7.16 6.03
CA ARG A 32 -2.95 -7.53 7.29
C ARG A 32 -2.07 -7.06 8.44
N THR A 33 -2.51 -5.97 9.04
CA THR A 33 -1.97 -5.35 10.25
C THR A 33 -2.72 -5.82 11.49
N ASP A 34 -2.15 -5.57 12.67
CA ASP A 34 -2.76 -5.89 13.97
C ASP A 34 -4.18 -5.31 14.13
N PHE A 35 -4.40 -4.12 13.55
CA PHE A 35 -5.68 -3.41 13.59
C PHE A 35 -6.47 -3.48 12.29
N SER A 36 -6.12 -4.42 11.39
CA SER A 36 -6.88 -4.66 10.17
C SER A 36 -8.30 -5.10 10.48
N GLN A 37 -9.25 -4.53 9.75
CA GLN A 37 -10.67 -4.68 10.04
C GLN A 37 -11.36 -5.58 9.01
N GLU A 38 -10.72 -6.70 8.64
CA GLU A 38 -11.29 -7.65 7.67
C GLU A 38 -12.56 -8.33 8.22
N PRO A 39 -13.57 -8.59 7.36
CA PRO A 39 -14.69 -9.45 7.71
C PRO A 39 -14.21 -10.85 8.14
N LYS A 40 -14.85 -11.45 9.17
CA LYS A 40 -14.49 -12.78 9.72
C LYS A 40 -14.49 -13.94 8.71
N ASN A 41 -15.02 -13.74 7.50
CA ASN A 41 -15.03 -14.70 6.37
C ASN A 41 -14.53 -14.07 5.06
N SER A 42 -13.59 -13.13 5.15
CA SER A 42 -12.91 -12.49 4.02
C SER A 42 -12.32 -13.56 3.09
N ASP A 43 -12.97 -13.78 1.95
CA ASP A 43 -12.42 -14.61 0.87
C ASP A 43 -11.41 -13.75 0.12
N LEU A 44 -10.14 -13.94 0.49
CA LEU A 44 -8.99 -13.22 -0.05
C LEU A 44 -9.02 -13.12 -1.58
N LYS A 45 -9.40 -14.21 -2.25
CA LYS A 45 -9.45 -14.25 -3.71
C LYS A 45 -10.54 -13.35 -4.27
N LYS A 46 -11.68 -13.24 -3.60
CA LYS A 46 -12.77 -12.36 -4.03
C LYS A 46 -12.38 -10.90 -3.86
N THR A 47 -11.77 -10.51 -2.75
CA THR A 47 -11.34 -9.13 -2.50
C THR A 47 -10.33 -8.67 -3.54
N VAL A 48 -9.28 -9.46 -3.77
CA VAL A 48 -8.28 -9.18 -4.82
C VAL A 48 -8.94 -9.09 -6.17
N ARG A 49 -9.83 -10.03 -6.51
CA ARG A 49 -10.49 -10.03 -7.81
C ARG A 49 -11.34 -8.78 -8.04
N ARG A 50 -12.07 -8.30 -7.03
CA ARG A 50 -12.84 -7.06 -7.14
C ARG A 50 -11.94 -5.85 -7.30
N ALA A 51 -10.85 -5.80 -6.54
CA ALA A 51 -9.84 -4.75 -6.65
C ALA A 51 -9.15 -4.73 -8.03
N GLU A 52 -8.82 -5.89 -8.61
CA GLU A 52 -8.30 -5.98 -9.98
C GLU A 52 -9.29 -5.40 -11.00
N LEU A 53 -10.59 -5.70 -10.85
CA LEU A 53 -11.63 -5.13 -11.71
C LEU A 53 -11.70 -3.61 -11.55
N LYS A 54 -11.56 -3.08 -10.33
CA LYS A 54 -11.50 -1.63 -10.08
C LYS A 54 -10.27 -1.00 -10.71
N SER A 55 -9.10 -1.61 -10.57
CA SER A 55 -7.85 -1.17 -11.23
C SER A 55 -8.01 -1.11 -12.76
N LEU A 56 -8.69 -2.11 -13.36
CA LEU A 56 -9.00 -2.10 -14.78
C LEU A 56 -9.94 -0.96 -15.18
N VAL A 57 -10.94 -0.63 -14.37
CA VAL A 57 -11.82 0.53 -14.61
C VAL A 57 -11.02 1.83 -14.50
N SER A 58 -10.15 1.95 -13.50
CA SER A 58 -9.26 3.11 -13.32
C SER A 58 -8.29 3.30 -14.48
N LEU A 59 -7.76 2.21 -15.04
CA LEU A 59 -6.93 2.25 -16.25
C LEU A 59 -7.68 2.89 -17.43
N LYS A 60 -8.94 2.50 -17.64
CA LYS A 60 -9.78 3.06 -18.70
C LYS A 60 -10.06 4.55 -18.51
N GLN A 61 -10.22 5.00 -17.26
CA GLN A 61 -10.48 6.40 -16.93
C GLN A 61 -9.22 7.27 -17.05
N SER A 62 -8.09 6.80 -16.52
CA SER A 62 -6.82 7.54 -16.50
C SER A 62 -6.06 7.51 -17.83
N LYS A 63 -6.35 6.54 -18.71
CA LYS A 63 -5.66 6.32 -20.00
C LYS A 63 -4.15 6.06 -19.88
N LYS A 64 -3.66 5.64 -18.71
CA LYS A 64 -2.25 5.26 -18.58
C LYS A 64 -1.92 4.00 -19.38
N ALA A 65 -0.63 3.77 -19.63
CA ALA A 65 -0.17 2.67 -20.48
C ALA A 65 -0.09 1.31 -19.75
N TRP A 66 -0.22 1.29 -18.41
CA TRP A 66 -0.09 0.07 -17.61
C TRP A 66 -1.18 -0.04 -16.54
N MET A 67 -1.59 -1.27 -16.24
CA MET A 67 -2.53 -1.54 -15.16
C MET A 67 -1.78 -1.54 -13.82
N THR A 68 -2.36 -0.92 -12.79
CA THR A 68 -1.84 -1.05 -11.43
C THR A 68 -2.08 -2.48 -10.93
N ALA A 69 -1.01 -3.17 -10.55
CA ALA A 69 -1.07 -4.52 -10.00
C ALA A 69 -1.71 -4.52 -8.60
N ILE A 70 -2.48 -5.56 -8.29
CA ILE A 70 -3.08 -5.75 -6.97
C ILE A 70 -2.47 -7.01 -6.36
N GLU A 71 -1.90 -6.88 -5.15
CA GLU A 71 -1.24 -7.97 -4.43
C GLU A 71 -1.86 -8.18 -3.04
N GLY A 72 -1.73 -9.40 -2.52
CA GLY A 72 -2.14 -9.78 -1.17
C GLY A 72 -3.55 -10.36 -1.06
N PRO A 73 -4.22 -10.25 0.10
CA PRO A 73 -3.68 -9.76 1.37
C PRO A 73 -2.49 -10.58 1.90
N VAL A 74 -1.47 -9.89 2.42
CA VAL A 74 -0.27 -10.47 3.03
C VAL A 74 -0.15 -9.97 4.46
N GLU A 75 0.29 -10.83 5.39
CA GLU A 75 0.60 -10.41 6.77
C GLU A 75 1.72 -9.36 6.78
N PHE A 76 1.51 -8.26 7.51
CA PHE A 76 2.41 -7.09 7.53
C PHE A 76 3.86 -7.49 7.86
N ASP A 77 4.06 -8.25 8.92
CA ASP A 77 5.39 -8.72 9.33
C ASP A 77 6.10 -9.56 8.27
N LYS A 78 5.35 -10.42 7.56
CA LYS A 78 5.92 -11.26 6.50
C LYS A 78 6.32 -10.44 5.30
N TRP A 79 5.50 -9.47 4.93
CA TRP A 79 5.80 -8.55 3.86
C TRP A 79 7.04 -7.72 4.20
N LEU A 80 7.06 -7.11 5.38
CA LEU A 80 8.16 -6.27 5.87
C LEU A 80 9.49 -7.01 5.96
N ALA A 81 9.48 -8.28 6.41
CA ALA A 81 10.68 -9.11 6.47
C ALA A 81 11.30 -9.42 5.10
N SER A 82 10.48 -9.42 4.04
CA SER A 82 10.92 -9.69 2.66
C SER A 82 11.16 -8.43 1.84
N TYR A 83 10.69 -7.27 2.31
CA TYR A 83 10.74 -6.02 1.58
C TYR A 83 12.16 -5.45 1.56
N GLN A 84 12.57 -4.97 0.39
CA GLN A 84 13.82 -4.25 0.19
C GLN A 84 13.49 -2.96 -0.54
N GLY A 85 13.77 -1.82 0.08
CA GLY A 85 13.52 -0.50 -0.49
C GLY A 85 13.17 0.51 0.58
N ASP A 86 12.79 1.71 0.13
CA ASP A 86 12.41 2.80 1.03
C ASP A 86 10.94 2.69 1.42
N LEU A 87 10.64 3.01 2.67
CA LEU A 87 9.31 3.00 3.23
C LEU A 87 8.93 4.40 3.71
N ILE A 88 7.79 4.90 3.22
CA ILE A 88 7.17 6.11 3.74
C ILE A 88 5.95 5.71 4.55
N LEU A 89 5.97 5.99 5.84
CA LEU A 89 4.86 5.69 6.74
C LEU A 89 3.90 6.87 6.84
N CYS A 90 2.63 6.64 6.53
CA CYS A 90 1.53 7.55 6.88
C CYS A 90 0.87 7.07 8.16
N ASP A 91 1.31 7.62 9.29
CA ASP A 91 0.70 7.40 10.59
C ASP A 91 -0.10 8.64 11.04
N ILE A 92 -1.16 8.42 11.82
CA ILE A 92 -2.08 9.47 12.26
C ILE A 92 -1.43 10.42 13.28
N ASP A 93 -0.55 9.87 14.12
CA ASP A 93 0.21 10.62 15.13
C ASP A 93 1.53 11.18 14.58
N GLY A 94 1.90 10.76 13.36
CA GLY A 94 2.94 11.33 12.51
C GLY A 94 4.32 11.51 13.15
N GLU A 95 5.25 10.60 12.88
CA GLU A 95 6.67 10.94 13.00
C GLU A 95 7.17 11.70 11.78
N ARG A 96 7.79 12.86 12.01
CA ARG A 96 8.18 13.84 10.99
C ARG A 96 9.48 13.50 10.23
N GLN A 97 10.08 12.33 10.46
CA GLN A 97 11.35 11.96 9.84
C GLN A 97 11.12 11.20 8.53
N LEU A 98 10.91 11.98 7.47
CA LEU A 98 11.18 11.50 6.10
C LEU A 98 12.70 11.56 5.89
N ASN A 99 13.40 10.48 6.22
CA ASN A 99 14.76 10.27 5.74
C ASN A 99 14.69 9.81 4.27
N LEU A 100 14.21 10.69 3.38
CA LEU A 100 14.38 10.50 1.95
C LEU A 100 15.87 10.74 1.69
N SER A 101 16.65 9.66 1.55
CA SER A 101 18.02 9.72 1.06
C SER A 101 18.03 10.14 -0.40
N GLY A 102 17.75 11.42 -0.64
CA GLY A 102 17.60 11.98 -1.97
C GLY A 102 17.27 13.46 -1.85
N ASP A 103 18.30 14.28 -1.65
CA ASP A 103 18.22 15.70 -2.00
C ASP A 103 17.66 15.77 -3.42
N GLY A 104 16.59 16.53 -3.64
CA GLY A 104 15.80 16.61 -4.88
C GLY A 104 16.55 17.17 -6.11
N SER A 105 17.86 16.99 -6.17
CA SER A 105 18.77 17.36 -7.24
C SER A 105 19.78 16.23 -7.44
N GLY A 106 19.40 15.22 -8.20
CA GLY A 106 20.33 14.18 -8.65
C GLY A 106 19.65 12.82 -8.70
N ALA A 107 19.45 12.32 -9.91
CA ALA A 107 19.26 10.91 -10.16
C ALA A 107 20.45 10.16 -9.55
N ASN A 108 20.29 9.63 -8.34
CA ASN A 108 21.25 8.73 -7.71
C ASN A 108 20.88 7.30 -8.12
N GLU A 109 21.87 6.59 -8.66
CA GLU A 109 21.78 5.29 -9.35
C GLU A 109 21.46 4.08 -8.43
N ASN A 110 20.76 4.28 -7.31
CA ASN A 110 20.21 3.20 -6.49
C ASN A 110 18.69 3.37 -6.42
N ASP A 111 18.01 2.89 -7.47
CA ASP A 111 16.56 2.95 -7.69
C ASP A 111 15.82 1.96 -6.76
N ALA A 112 16.05 2.10 -5.45
CA ALA A 112 15.39 1.30 -4.44
C ALA A 112 13.88 1.59 -4.51
N PRO A 113 13.01 0.56 -4.61
CA PRO A 113 11.58 0.80 -4.76
C PRO A 113 11.05 1.54 -3.53
N ILE A 114 10.28 2.61 -3.75
CA ILE A 114 9.60 3.36 -2.70
C ILE A 114 8.19 2.79 -2.51
N THR A 115 7.83 2.46 -1.27
CA THR A 115 6.47 2.08 -0.88
C THR A 115 5.89 3.03 0.15
N LEU A 116 4.73 3.59 -0.14
CA LEU A 116 3.91 4.33 0.80
C LEU A 116 3.07 3.35 1.62
N LEU A 117 3.19 3.36 2.95
CA LEU A 117 2.44 2.52 3.88
C LEU A 117 1.35 3.34 4.56
N VAL A 118 0.10 2.90 4.39
CA VAL A 118 -1.08 3.52 4.99
C VAL A 118 -1.75 2.53 5.93
N GLY A 119 -1.83 2.91 7.21
CA GLY A 119 -2.47 2.10 8.24
C GLY A 119 -3.99 2.11 8.15
N PRO A 120 -4.68 1.28 8.95
CA PRO A 120 -6.13 1.37 9.13
C PRO A 120 -6.51 2.67 9.88
N GLU A 121 -7.81 2.93 10.04
CA GLU A 121 -8.31 4.14 10.70
C GLU A 121 -7.78 4.34 12.13
N GLY A 122 -7.35 3.26 12.79
CA GLY A 122 -6.72 3.27 14.12
C GLY A 122 -5.20 3.40 14.13
N GLY A 123 -4.56 3.61 12.98
CA GLY A 123 -3.10 3.67 12.86
C GLY A 123 -2.42 2.29 12.92
N PHE A 124 -1.08 2.30 12.97
CA PHE A 124 -0.29 1.09 13.20
C PHE A 124 -0.09 0.86 14.70
N SER A 125 0.08 -0.40 15.12
CA SER A 125 0.45 -0.68 16.50
C SER A 125 1.87 -0.19 16.79
N PRO A 126 2.21 0.17 18.05
CA PRO A 126 3.58 0.58 18.40
C PRO A 126 4.63 -0.46 17.98
N ARG A 127 4.28 -1.75 18.01
CA ARG A 127 5.16 -2.85 17.58
C ARG A 127 5.38 -2.84 16.07
N GLU A 128 4.35 -2.53 15.28
CA GLU A 128 4.44 -2.40 13.83
C GLU A 128 5.23 -1.16 13.39
N ILE A 129 5.24 -0.11 14.23
CA ILE A 129 6.07 1.07 14.02
C ILE A 129 7.54 0.75 14.32
N GLU A 130 7.84 0.11 15.46
CA GLU A 130 9.20 -0.32 15.83
C GLU A 130 9.82 -1.36 14.88
N ALA A 131 8.99 -2.17 14.21
CA ALA A 131 9.47 -3.17 13.26
C ALA A 131 10.05 -2.56 11.97
N LYS A 132 9.81 -1.27 11.71
CA LYS A 132 10.40 -0.52 10.59
C LYS A 132 11.87 -0.27 10.93
N LYS A 133 12.75 -0.94 10.21
CA LYS A 133 14.21 -0.78 10.38
C LYS A 133 14.68 0.63 10.06
#